data_AF-A0A6N9VFP4-F1
#
_entry.id   AF-A0A6N9VFP4-F1
#
_cell.length_a   1.000
_cell.length_b   1.000
_cell.length_c   1.000
_cell.angle_alpha   90.00
_cell.angle_beta   90.00
_cell.angle_gamma   90.00
#
_symmetry.space_group_name_H-M   'P 1'
#
loop_
_entity.id
_entity.type
_entity.pdbx_description
1 polymer ?
#
loop_
_entity_poly.entity_id
_entity_poly.type
_entity_poly.pdbx_seq_one_letter_code
_entity_poly.pdbx_strand_id
1 'polypeptide(L)'
;LGTEVDALAGEFAAEGRKVQRLAVSHAFHSALMEPMLDAFRDVAKGLGYGEPRIPVVSNVTGALAEPGQLSVPEYWVEHVRRTVRFADAVHALDQAGANAFLE
;
A
#
# COMPACT_ATOMS: atom_id res chain seq x y z
N LEU A 1 -17.09 1.23 -10.43
CA LEU A 1 -15.70 0.73 -10.29
C LEU A 1 -15.27 -0.22 -11.38
N GLY A 2 -15.89 -1.39 -11.59
CA GLY A 2 -15.53 -2.22 -12.76
C GLY A 2 -15.64 -1.43 -14.08
N THR A 3 -16.76 -0.72 -14.27
CA THR A 3 -17.04 0.09 -15.46
C THR A 3 -16.11 1.28 -15.66
N GLU A 4 -15.71 1.99 -14.59
CA GLU A 4 -14.84 3.17 -14.70
C GLU A 4 -13.40 2.78 -14.99
N VAL A 5 -12.90 1.73 -14.32
CA VAL A 5 -11.57 1.18 -14.58
C VAL A 5 -11.51 0.57 -15.98
N ASP A 6 -12.58 -0.14 -16.41
CA ASP A 6 -12.66 -0.71 -17.75
C ASP A 6 -12.75 0.39 -18.84
N ALA A 7 -13.42 1.51 -18.57
CA ALA A 7 -13.44 2.66 -19.48
C ALA A 7 -12.05 3.30 -19.64
N LEU A 8 -11.38 3.59 -18.52
CA LEU A 8 -10.02 4.15 -18.53
C LEU A 8 -9.01 3.19 -19.19
N ALA A 9 -9.16 1.88 -18.96
CA ALA A 9 -8.38 0.86 -19.65
C ALA A 9 -8.59 0.91 -21.17
N GLY A 10 -9.83 1.10 -21.63
CA GLY A 10 -10.16 1.26 -23.05
C GLY A 10 -9.52 2.50 -23.67
N GLU A 11 -9.53 3.63 -22.97
CA GLU A 11 -8.87 4.87 -23.40
C GLU A 11 -7.36 4.67 -23.57
N PHE A 12 -6.68 4.12 -22.57
CA PHE A 12 -5.24 3.84 -22.67
C PHE A 12 -4.90 2.82 -23.77
N ALA A 13 -5.74 1.80 -23.97
CA ALA A 13 -5.56 0.86 -25.06
C ALA A 13 -5.73 1.52 -26.44
N ALA A 14 -6.68 2.45 -26.59
CA ALA A 14 -6.87 3.23 -27.81
C ALA A 14 -5.68 4.15 -28.11
N GLU A 15 -4.98 4.63 -27.08
CA GLU A 15 -3.69 5.33 -27.20
C GLU A 15 -2.50 4.41 -27.51
N GLY A 16 -2.72 3.10 -27.67
CA GLY A 16 -1.67 2.11 -27.92
C GLY A 16 -0.84 1.73 -26.69
N ARG A 17 -1.29 2.09 -25.48
CA ARG A 17 -0.62 1.69 -24.23
C ARG A 17 -1.06 0.29 -23.81
N LYS A 18 -0.12 -0.51 -23.28
CA LYS A 18 -0.42 -1.83 -22.75
C LYS A 18 -1.26 -1.70 -21.46
N VAL A 19 -2.37 -2.41 -21.40
CA VAL A 19 -3.23 -2.52 -20.21
C VAL A 19 -3.42 -3.99 -19.87
N GLN A 20 -3.44 -4.30 -18.57
CA GLN A 20 -3.68 -5.65 -18.07
C GLN A 20 -4.61 -5.62 -16.87
N ARG A 21 -5.72 -6.36 -16.94
CA ARG A 21 -6.62 -6.54 -15.80
C ARG A 21 -5.99 -7.49 -14.79
N LEU A 22 -6.03 -7.13 -13.51
CA LEU A 22 -5.55 -7.98 -12.43
C LEU A 22 -6.65 -8.97 -12.02
N ALA A 23 -6.27 -10.25 -11.87
CA ALA A 23 -7.15 -11.31 -11.39
C ALA A 23 -7.26 -11.28 -9.86
N VAL A 24 -7.95 -10.26 -9.35
CA VAL A 24 -8.16 -10.04 -7.91
C VAL A 24 -9.65 -10.03 -7.59
N SER A 25 -9.99 -10.42 -6.36
CA SER A 25 -11.38 -10.48 -5.91
C SER A 25 -11.97 -9.11 -5.56
N HIS A 26 -11.13 -8.14 -5.21
CA HIS A 26 -11.54 -6.81 -4.77
C HIS A 26 -10.60 -5.73 -5.30
N ALA A 27 -11.08 -4.48 -5.33
CA ALA A 27 -10.26 -3.30 -5.61
C ALA A 27 -9.56 -2.83 -4.33
N PHE A 28 -8.47 -3.48 -3.96
CA PHE A 28 -7.65 -3.11 -2.79
C PHE A 28 -7.07 -1.70 -2.92
N HIS A 29 -6.70 -1.09 -1.79
CA HIS A 29 -6.15 0.29 -1.72
C HIS A 29 -7.04 1.37 -2.35
N SER A 30 -8.35 1.11 -2.44
CA SER A 30 -9.35 2.03 -3.00
C SER A 30 -10.42 2.38 -1.95
N ALA A 31 -11.29 3.32 -2.31
CA ALA A 31 -12.46 3.67 -1.49
C ALA A 31 -13.36 2.48 -1.17
N LEU A 32 -13.33 1.42 -1.98
CA LEU A 32 -14.08 0.20 -1.70
C LEU A 32 -13.65 -0.56 -0.45
N MET A 33 -12.48 -0.24 0.11
CA MET A 33 -12.07 -0.80 1.39
C MET A 33 -12.75 -0.12 2.58
N GLU A 34 -13.31 1.09 2.42
CA GLU A 34 -13.88 1.88 3.53
C GLU A 34 -14.92 1.12 4.37
N PRO A 35 -15.87 0.35 3.79
CA PRO A 35 -16.89 -0.35 4.57
C PRO A 35 -16.36 -1.38 5.59
N MET A 36 -15.16 -1.92 5.38
CA MET A 36 -14.57 -2.93 6.29
C MET A 36 -13.58 -2.34 7.30
N LEU A 37 -13.21 -1.06 7.17
CA LEU A 37 -12.12 -0.48 7.97
C LEU A 37 -12.43 -0.41 9.46
N ASP A 38 -13.69 -0.21 9.86
CA ASP A 38 -14.06 -0.17 11.28
C ASP A 38 -13.89 -1.55 11.94
N ALA A 39 -14.40 -2.60 11.31
CA ALA A 39 -14.21 -3.97 11.78
C ALA A 39 -12.71 -4.37 11.79
N PHE A 40 -11.96 -3.95 10.77
CA PHE A 40 -10.51 -4.18 10.73
C PHE A 40 -9.78 -3.45 11.86
N ARG A 41 -10.19 -2.21 12.17
CA ARG A 41 -9.63 -1.42 13.28
C ARG A 41 -9.82 -2.11 14.63
N ASP A 42 -10.98 -2.71 14.87
CA ASP A 42 -11.23 -3.43 16.12
C ASP A 42 -10.29 -4.61 16.30
N VAL A 43 -10.04 -5.37 15.22
CA VAL A 43 -9.04 -6.44 15.21
C VAL A 43 -7.63 -5.88 15.43
N ALA A 44 -7.25 -4.82 14.71
CA ALA A 44 -5.93 -4.21 14.79
C ALA A 44 -5.61 -3.67 16.20
N LYS A 45 -6.61 -3.11 16.91
CA LYS A 45 -6.46 -2.66 18.31
C LYS A 45 -6.21 -3.79 19.30
N GLY A 46 -6.63 -5.01 18.97
CA GLY A 46 -6.39 -6.19 19.80
C GLY A 46 -4.97 -6.76 19.72
N LEU A 47 -4.13 -6.22 18.83
CA LEU A 47 -2.76 -6.71 18.62
C LEU A 47 -1.75 -5.96 19.48
N GLY A 48 -0.71 -6.67 19.94
CA GLY A 48 0.46 -6.07 20.53
C GLY A 48 1.46 -5.65 19.47
N TYR A 49 1.88 -4.39 19.50
CA TYR A 49 2.88 -3.85 18.57
C TYR A 49 4.20 -3.62 19.30
N GLY A 50 5.29 -4.03 18.66
CA GLY A 50 6.65 -3.76 19.13
C GLY A 50 7.41 -2.96 18.09
N GLU A 51 8.35 -2.14 18.55
CA GLU A 51 9.15 -1.32 17.66
C GLU A 51 10.02 -2.19 16.75
N PRO A 52 10.04 -1.95 15.42
CA PRO A 52 10.89 -2.67 14.51
C PRO A 52 12.37 -2.44 14.85
N ARG A 53 13.13 -3.52 15.00
CA ARG A 53 14.58 -3.46 15.27
C ARG A 53 15.40 -3.24 13.99
N ILE A 54 14.81 -3.60 12.85
CA ILE A 54 15.38 -3.40 11.52
C ILE A 54 14.58 -2.26 10.88
N PRO A 55 15.21 -1.24 10.28
CA PRO A 55 14.49 -0.17 9.61
C PRO A 55 13.52 -0.72 8.56
N VAL A 56 12.30 -0.21 8.57
CA VAL A 56 11.25 -0.58 7.61
C VAL A 56 10.89 0.66 6.81
N VAL A 57 10.77 0.54 5.49
CA VAL A 57 10.23 1.59 4.65
C VAL A 57 8.71 1.44 4.60
N SER A 58 7.98 2.50 4.96
CA SER A 58 6.52 2.48 4.94
C SER A 58 5.99 2.51 3.52
N ASN A 59 5.04 1.63 3.22
CA ASN A 59 4.31 1.63 1.96
C ASN A 59 3.37 2.84 1.80
N VAL A 60 2.98 3.48 2.90
CA VAL A 60 2.08 4.64 2.88
C VAL A 60 2.87 5.91 2.55
N THR A 61 4.04 6.10 3.16
CA THR A 61 4.85 7.31 2.97
C THR A 61 5.87 7.17 1.84
N GLY A 62 6.33 5.94 1.55
CA GLY A 62 7.46 5.70 0.64
C GLY A 62 8.81 6.07 1.24
N ALA A 63 8.90 6.24 2.57
CA ALA A 63 10.11 6.64 3.29
C ALA A 63 10.37 5.68 4.47
N LEU A 64 11.57 5.74 5.05
CA LEU A 64 11.86 5.03 6.31
C LEU A 64 10.79 5.41 7.35
N ALA A 65 10.27 4.40 8.04
CA ALA A 65 9.24 4.60 9.03
C ALA A 65 9.83 5.33 10.25
N GLU A 66 9.12 6.35 10.71
CA GLU A 66 9.50 7.07 11.92
C GLU A 66 9.28 6.20 13.16
N PRO A 67 10.03 6.44 14.26
CA PRO A 67 9.85 5.70 15.51
C PRO A 67 8.38 5.70 15.97
N GLY A 68 7.84 4.51 16.26
CA GLY A 68 6.46 4.32 16.69
C GLY A 68 5.41 4.35 15.57
N GLN A 69 5.77 4.73 14.34
CA GLN A 69 4.81 4.86 13.23
C GLN A 69 4.12 3.52 12.91
N LEU A 70 4.88 2.43 12.90
CA LEU A 70 4.34 1.08 12.60
C LEU A 70 3.75 0.39 13.84
N SER A 71 3.94 1.00 15.00
CA SER A 71 3.62 0.44 16.31
C SER A 71 2.23 0.86 16.80
N VAL A 72 1.37 1.37 15.91
CA VAL A 72 0.00 1.81 16.20
C VAL A 72 -1.00 1.19 15.22
N PRO A 73 -2.21 0.77 15.68
CA PRO A 73 -3.24 0.20 14.82
C PRO A 73 -3.61 1.10 13.64
N GLU A 74 -3.62 2.42 13.86
CA GLU A 74 -4.05 3.43 12.88
C GLU A 74 -3.23 3.37 11.60
N TYR A 75 -1.93 3.07 11.69
CA TYR A 75 -1.07 2.91 10.52
C TYR A 75 -1.57 1.78 9.61
N TRP A 76 -1.93 0.65 10.19
CA TRP A 76 -2.36 -0.54 9.44
C TRP A 76 -3.74 -0.34 8.81
N VAL A 77 -4.65 0.34 9.51
CA VAL A 77 -5.95 0.73 8.93
C VAL A 77 -5.74 1.69 7.76
N GLU A 78 -4.84 2.66 7.90
CA GLU A 78 -4.51 3.57 6.81
C GLU A 78 -3.86 2.82 5.63
N HIS A 79 -2.94 1.89 5.89
CA HIS A 79 -2.23 1.13 4.87
C HIS A 79 -3.17 0.33 3.96
N VAL A 80 -4.25 -0.26 4.50
CA VAL A 80 -5.29 -0.94 3.70
C VAL A 80 -5.94 -0.01 2.66
N ARG A 81 -6.09 1.28 3.01
CA ARG A 81 -6.82 2.26 2.21
C ARG A 81 -5.96 3.09 1.27
N ARG A 82 -4.70 3.35 1.65
CA ARG A 82 -3.80 4.23 0.90
C ARG A 82 -3.07 3.49 -0.22
N THR A 83 -2.67 4.26 -1.23
CA THR A 83 -1.81 3.82 -2.33
C THR A 83 -0.47 3.30 -1.79
N VAL A 84 0.00 2.18 -2.35
CA VAL A 84 1.34 1.66 -2.06
C VAL A 84 2.38 2.44 -2.87
N ARG A 85 3.25 3.18 -2.18
CA ARG A 85 4.32 4.00 -2.79
C ARG A 85 5.59 3.17 -3.04
N PHE A 86 5.48 2.07 -3.77
CA PHE A 86 6.58 1.11 -3.94
C PHE A 86 7.84 1.71 -4.60
N ALA A 87 7.68 2.50 -5.67
CA ALA A 87 8.83 3.12 -6.33
C ALA A 87 9.58 4.08 -5.39
N ASP A 88 8.85 4.88 -4.62
CA ASP A 88 9.43 5.76 -3.61
C ASP A 88 10.13 4.95 -2.53
N ALA A 89 9.54 3.82 -2.11
CA ALA A 89 10.13 2.94 -1.12
C ALA A 89 11.47 2.34 -1.59
N VAL A 90 11.56 1.91 -2.85
CA VAL A 90 12.82 1.42 -3.44
C VAL A 90 13.86 2.54 -3.50
N HIS A 91 13.47 3.76 -3.88
CA HIS A 91 14.38 4.91 -3.84
C HIS A 91 14.84 5.24 -2.41
N ALA A 92 13.96 5.13 -1.41
CA ALA A 92 14.35 5.34 -0.02
C ALA A 92 15.36 4.29 0.47
N LEU A 93 15.22 3.03 0.03
CA LEU A 93 16.20 1.98 0.32
C LEU A 93 17.57 2.27 -0.32
N ASP A 94 17.60 2.66 -1.59
CA ASP A 94 18.82 3.07 -2.29
C ASP A 94 19.50 4.25 -1.58
N GLN A 95 18.73 5.28 -1.21
CA GLN A 95 19.23 6.44 -0.44
C GLN A 95 19.73 6.05 0.96
N ALA A 96 19.17 5.01 1.57
CA ALA A 96 19.64 4.45 2.84
C ALA A 96 20.87 3.54 2.68
N GLY A 97 21.37 3.35 1.45
CA GLY A 97 22.58 2.60 1.13
C GLY A 97 22.36 1.13 0.78
N ALA A 98 21.12 0.69 0.58
CA ALA A 98 20.85 -0.66 0.11
C ALA A 98 21.32 -0.83 -1.34
N ASN A 99 22.11 -1.88 -1.60
CA ASN A 99 22.65 -2.19 -2.93
C ASN A 99 22.38 -3.64 -3.38
N ALA A 100 21.62 -4.39 -2.57
CA ALA A 100 21.19 -5.74 -2.85
C ALA A 100 19.73 -5.90 -2.41
N PHE A 101 18.93 -6.50 -3.28
CA PHE A 101 17.51 -6.77 -3.05
C PHE A 101 17.27 -8.27 -3.25
N LEU A 102 16.53 -8.89 -2.33
CA LEU A 102 16.14 -10.28 -2.40
C LEU A 102 14.62 -10.34 -2.19
N GLU A 103 13.92 -10.94 -3.16
CA GLU A 103 12.47 -11.22 -3.13
C GLU A 103 12.23 -12.72 -2.92
#